data_AF-A0A0G1NAE2-F1
#
_entry.id   AF-A0A0G1NAE2-F1
#
_cell.length_a   1.000
_cell.length_b   1.000
_cell.length_c   1.000
_cell.angle_alpha   90.00
_cell.angle_beta   90.00
_cell.angle_gamma   90.00
#
_symmetry.space_group_name_H-M   'P 1'
#
loop_
_entity.id
_entity.type
_entity.pdbx_description
1 polymer ?
#
loop_
_entity_poly.entity_id
_entity_poly.type
_entity_poly.pdbx_seq_one_letter_code
_entity_poly.pdbx_strand_id
1 'polypeptide(L)'
;MADKPALRPFAQYLLGFLMVLQRSTGGNTTFFLGEVSNQAWPMYFPIIYAIKEPLAFHILTIIALLFAAWKIKEPFWRAPYHRLKTWVQNHFVEFALLGFIAFYWFMSVRANLNIGVRHLMPVIPLTYILVGNQISKWLNNAKRFNFRTLAVGALFIWYIFGTLWNFPHFLSYFNELAGGPYGGWRYATDSNLDWGQDLKRLADFVEEKQIPSIAVDYFGGGSPRYYLGDKYEPWWSAKGKPRGWFAISATFRQSAWGEPIKNLATKPEDNYSWLRPHEPVATIGHSIFVYYLP
;
A
#
# COMPACT_ATOMS: atom_id res chain seq x y z
N MET A 1 14.43 29.11 -13.80
CA MET A 1 13.60 28.20 -14.62
C MET A 1 12.10 28.38 -14.36
N ALA A 2 11.64 28.52 -13.11
CA ALA A 2 10.21 28.70 -12.80
C ALA A 2 9.61 30.07 -13.23
N ASP A 3 10.49 31.06 -13.43
CA ASP A 3 10.23 32.38 -14.00
C ASP A 3 9.76 32.31 -15.46
N LYS A 4 10.17 31.29 -16.21
CA LYS A 4 9.76 31.07 -17.61
C LYS A 4 8.51 30.18 -17.66
N PRO A 5 7.34 30.66 -18.14
CA PRO A 5 6.10 29.89 -18.15
C PRO A 5 6.23 28.51 -18.81
N ALA A 6 6.96 28.41 -19.93
CA ALA A 6 7.17 27.15 -20.66
C ALA A 6 7.99 26.12 -19.87
N LEU A 7 8.89 26.56 -18.98
CA LEU A 7 9.75 25.66 -18.18
C LEU A 7 9.17 25.39 -16.79
N ARG A 8 8.17 26.16 -16.36
CA ARG A 8 7.58 26.07 -15.02
C ARG A 8 7.04 24.67 -14.69
N PRO A 9 6.31 23.96 -15.57
CA PRO A 9 5.84 22.61 -15.27
C PRO A 9 7.00 21.63 -15.02
N PHE A 10 8.04 21.68 -15.87
CA PHE A 10 9.22 20.84 -15.71
C PHE A 10 9.98 21.16 -14.42
N ALA A 11 10.11 22.44 -14.09
CA ALA A 11 10.75 22.87 -12.84
C ALA A 11 9.99 22.35 -11.61
N GLN A 12 8.65 22.39 -11.62
CA GLN A 12 7.83 21.85 -10.53
C GLN A 12 7.93 20.32 -10.43
N TYR A 13 7.92 19.62 -11.58
CA TYR A 13 8.13 18.17 -11.60
C TYR A 13 9.50 17.79 -11.02
N LEU A 14 10.57 18.45 -11.48
CA LEU A 14 11.93 18.21 -11.00
C LEU A 14 12.08 18.55 -9.52
N LEU A 15 11.44 19.63 -9.06
CA LEU A 15 11.39 19.96 -7.63
C LEU A 15 10.77 18.81 -6.83
N GLY A 16 9.62 18.29 -7.25
CA GLY A 16 8.97 17.15 -6.59
C GLY A 16 9.86 15.91 -6.57
N PHE A 17 10.54 15.60 -7.69
CA PHE A 17 11.51 14.51 -7.75
C PHE A 17 12.67 14.70 -6.77
N LEU A 18 13.25 15.90 -6.71
CA LEU A 18 14.33 16.23 -5.78
C LEU A 18 13.87 16.14 -4.31
N MET A 19 12.64 16.57 -4.00
CA MET A 19 12.05 16.42 -2.67
C MET A 19 11.90 14.94 -2.27
N VAL A 20 11.51 14.07 -3.20
CA VAL A 20 11.45 12.62 -2.96
C VAL A 20 12.84 12.03 -2.73
N LEU A 21 13.84 12.43 -3.50
CA LEU A 21 15.22 11.99 -3.29
C LEU A 21 15.75 12.44 -1.92
N GLN A 22 15.54 13.71 -1.55
CA GLN A 22 15.92 14.23 -0.24
C GLN A 22 15.23 13.45 0.88
N ARG A 23 13.92 13.20 0.76
CA ARG A 23 13.17 12.42 1.77
C ARG A 23 13.65 10.97 1.85
N SER A 24 13.99 10.36 0.72
CA SER A 24 14.58 9.03 0.66
C SER A 24 15.90 8.96 1.42
N THR A 25 16.74 10.00 1.39
CA THR A 25 17.98 10.00 2.18
C THR A 25 17.75 10.10 3.69
N GLY A 26 16.74 10.88 4.11
CA GLY A 26 16.44 11.12 5.53
C GLY A 26 15.66 9.99 6.22
N GLY A 27 15.03 9.10 5.44
CA GLY A 27 14.15 8.07 5.97
C GLY A 27 12.76 8.61 6.36
N ASN A 28 11.87 7.71 6.77
CA ASN A 28 10.55 8.06 7.26
C ASN A 28 10.17 7.10 8.39
N THR A 29 9.79 7.63 9.56
CA THR A 29 9.27 6.80 10.65
C THR A 29 7.97 6.15 10.20
N THR A 30 7.98 4.84 9.99
CA THR A 30 6.81 4.05 9.60
C THR A 30 6.66 2.82 10.47
N PHE A 31 5.44 2.32 10.54
CA PHE A 31 5.12 1.05 11.16
C PHE A 31 5.06 -0.05 10.08
N PHE A 32 5.74 -1.16 10.32
CA PHE A 32 5.74 -2.33 9.46
C PHE A 32 5.93 -3.61 10.27
N LEU A 33 5.02 -4.58 10.11
CA LEU A 33 5.07 -5.89 10.76
C LEU A 33 5.31 -5.87 12.28
N GLY A 34 4.69 -4.92 12.99
CA GLY A 34 4.83 -4.81 14.43
C GLY A 34 6.02 -3.95 14.87
N GLU A 35 6.90 -3.55 13.96
CA GLU A 35 8.07 -2.72 14.25
C GLU A 35 7.86 -1.27 13.79
N VAL A 36 8.58 -0.35 14.40
CA VAL A 36 8.64 1.06 14.02
C VAL A 36 10.09 1.46 13.78
N SER A 37 10.36 2.04 12.61
CA SER A 37 11.72 2.40 12.22
C SER A 37 11.69 3.64 11.33
N ASN A 38 12.75 4.45 11.41
CA ASN A 38 13.05 5.48 10.41
C ASN A 38 13.96 4.97 9.29
N GLN A 39 14.44 3.73 9.39
CA GLN A 39 15.20 3.02 8.37
C GLN A 39 14.32 2.01 7.64
N ALA A 40 14.68 1.71 6.39
CA ALA A 40 13.96 0.80 5.53
C ALA A 40 14.21 -0.68 5.85
N TRP A 41 13.19 -1.49 5.57
CA TRP A 41 13.26 -2.93 5.54
C TRP A 41 13.38 -3.41 4.09
N PRO A 42 14.37 -4.27 3.77
CA PRO A 42 14.47 -4.87 2.44
C PRO A 42 13.20 -5.65 2.03
N MET A 43 12.50 -6.23 3.01
CA MET A 43 11.28 -7.00 2.79
C MET A 43 10.00 -6.16 2.73
N TYR A 44 10.08 -4.83 2.94
CA TYR A 44 8.91 -3.95 2.91
C TYR A 44 8.15 -4.08 1.59
N PHE A 45 8.79 -3.71 0.47
CA PHE A 45 8.12 -3.71 -0.83
C PHE A 45 7.65 -5.09 -1.29
N PRO A 46 8.44 -6.18 -1.16
CA PRO A 46 7.95 -7.52 -1.46
C PRO A 46 6.70 -7.92 -0.69
N ILE A 47 6.67 -7.70 0.63
CA ILE A 47 5.53 -8.08 1.48
C ILE A 47 4.33 -7.18 1.20
N ILE A 48 4.54 -5.86 1.14
CA ILE A 48 3.48 -4.89 0.84
C ILE A 48 2.84 -5.19 -0.52
N TYR A 49 3.64 -5.43 -1.57
CA TYR A 49 3.10 -5.83 -2.88
C TYR A 49 2.29 -7.13 -2.78
N ALA A 50 2.81 -8.13 -2.06
CA ALA A 50 2.14 -9.40 -1.89
C ALA A 50 0.78 -9.29 -1.18
N ILE A 51 0.62 -8.34 -0.25
CA ILE A 51 -0.64 -8.15 0.50
C ILE A 51 -1.53 -7.01 -0.02
N LYS A 52 -1.03 -6.14 -0.90
CA LYS A 52 -1.79 -5.02 -1.47
C LYS A 52 -2.31 -5.30 -2.87
N GLU A 53 -1.60 -6.08 -3.69
CA GLU A 53 -2.11 -6.50 -4.99
C GLU A 53 -3.18 -7.59 -4.83
N PRO A 54 -4.27 -7.57 -5.61
CA PRO A 54 -5.32 -8.58 -5.52
C PRO A 54 -4.80 -10.01 -5.72
N LEU A 55 -5.27 -10.95 -4.89
CA LEU A 55 -4.86 -12.36 -4.98
C LEU A 55 -5.12 -12.97 -6.36
N ALA A 56 -6.23 -12.60 -7.00
CA ALA A 56 -6.53 -13.02 -8.35
C ALA A 56 -5.40 -12.68 -9.34
N PHE A 57 -4.78 -11.50 -9.18
CA PHE A 57 -3.65 -11.09 -10.03
C PHE A 57 -2.36 -11.85 -9.70
N HIS A 58 -2.09 -12.14 -8.43
CA HIS A 58 -0.96 -13.01 -8.05
C HIS A 58 -1.09 -14.40 -8.66
N ILE A 59 -2.30 -14.98 -8.66
CA ILE A 59 -2.55 -16.29 -9.29
C ILE A 59 -2.34 -16.21 -10.81
N LEU A 60 -2.83 -15.16 -11.49
CA LEU A 60 -2.56 -14.95 -12.92
C LEU A 60 -1.05 -14.83 -13.20
N THR A 61 -0.32 -14.14 -12.32
CA THR A 61 1.14 -13.99 -12.41
C THR A 61 1.83 -15.35 -12.28
N ILE A 62 1.43 -16.18 -11.30
CA ILE A 62 1.97 -17.53 -11.11
C ILE A 62 1.68 -18.40 -12.35
N ILE A 63 0.45 -18.39 -12.87
CA ILE A 63 0.10 -19.13 -14.09
C ILE A 63 0.97 -18.68 -15.27
N ALA A 64 1.15 -17.37 -15.46
CA ALA A 64 1.99 -16.81 -16.50
C ALA A 64 3.46 -17.30 -16.38
N LEU A 65 4.03 -17.23 -15.18
CA LEU A 65 5.40 -17.68 -14.90
C LEU A 65 5.57 -19.19 -15.10
N LEU A 66 4.64 -20.00 -14.61
CA LEU A 66 4.66 -21.46 -14.79
C LEU A 66 4.55 -21.83 -16.29
N PHE A 67 3.68 -21.15 -17.04
CA PHE A 67 3.58 -21.36 -18.48
C PHE A 67 4.84 -20.91 -19.22
N ALA A 68 5.48 -19.82 -18.79
CA ALA A 68 6.75 -19.37 -19.36
C ALA A 68 7.87 -20.38 -19.09
N ALA A 69 7.97 -20.88 -17.86
CA ALA A 69 8.94 -21.91 -17.47
C ALA A 69 8.71 -23.23 -18.23
N TRP A 70 7.45 -23.66 -18.39
CA TRP A 70 7.11 -24.89 -19.13
C TRP A 70 7.52 -24.84 -20.61
N LYS A 71 7.61 -23.66 -21.22
CA LYS A 71 8.10 -23.50 -22.60
C LYS A 71 9.62 -23.67 -22.72
N ILE A 72 10.36 -23.63 -21.62
CA ILE A 72 11.81 -23.80 -21.60
C ILE A 72 12.12 -25.30 -21.72
N LYS A 73 12.32 -25.79 -22.95
CA LYS A 73 12.55 -27.23 -23.21
C LYS A 73 13.99 -27.70 -22.96
N GLU A 74 14.97 -26.80 -23.09
CA GLU A 74 16.39 -27.11 -22.91
C GLU A 74 16.88 -26.64 -21.54
N PRO A 75 17.79 -27.39 -20.87
CA PRO A 75 18.38 -26.99 -19.61
C PRO A 75 19.09 -25.63 -19.68
N PHE A 76 18.99 -24.82 -18.63
CA PHE A 76 19.47 -23.43 -18.63
C PHE A 76 21.00 -23.30 -18.82
N TRP A 77 21.76 -24.35 -18.51
CA TRP A 77 23.22 -24.40 -18.62
C TRP A 77 23.74 -24.70 -20.04
N ARG A 78 22.88 -25.14 -20.98
CA ARG A 78 23.29 -25.38 -22.37
C ARG A 78 23.31 -24.09 -23.18
N ALA A 79 24.50 -23.70 -23.65
CA ALA A 79 24.72 -22.53 -24.50
C ALA A 79 24.01 -21.24 -24.01
N PRO A 80 24.18 -20.84 -22.74
CA PRO A 80 23.37 -19.79 -22.11
C PRO A 80 23.48 -18.45 -22.85
N TYR A 81 24.68 -18.08 -23.29
CA TYR A 81 24.91 -16.85 -24.04
C TYR A 81 24.17 -16.82 -25.38
N HIS A 82 24.26 -17.90 -26.17
CA HIS A 82 23.58 -17.96 -27.46
C HIS A 82 22.05 -17.93 -27.27
N ARG A 83 21.53 -18.68 -26.30
CA ARG A 83 20.09 -18.70 -26.01
C ARG A 83 19.58 -17.33 -25.56
N LEU A 84 20.32 -16.65 -24.68
CA LEU A 84 19.97 -15.31 -24.23
C LEU A 84 19.97 -14.33 -25.40
N LYS A 85 21.04 -14.33 -26.21
CA LYS A 85 21.15 -13.45 -27.39
C LYS A 85 19.98 -13.67 -28.35
N THR A 86 19.68 -14.92 -28.71
CA THR A 86 18.56 -15.27 -29.59
C THR A 86 17.22 -14.89 -28.99
N TRP A 87 17.02 -15.12 -27.68
CA TRP A 87 15.78 -14.73 -27.01
C TRP A 87 15.59 -13.21 -26.98
N VAL A 88 16.62 -12.44 -26.63
CA VAL A 88 16.56 -10.97 -26.63
C VAL A 88 16.26 -10.41 -28.02
N GLN A 89 16.86 -10.99 -29.07
CA GLN A 89 16.59 -10.57 -30.46
C GLN A 89 15.12 -10.82 -30.86
N ASN A 90 14.52 -11.91 -30.39
CA ASN A 90 13.14 -12.28 -30.72
C ASN A 90 12.08 -11.68 -29.78
N HIS A 91 12.48 -11.26 -28.57
CA HIS A 91 11.60 -10.81 -27.48
C HIS A 91 12.11 -9.52 -26.84
N PHE A 92 12.59 -8.59 -27.68
CA PHE A 92 13.20 -7.35 -27.20
C PHE A 92 12.27 -6.53 -26.29
N VAL A 93 10.97 -6.49 -26.60
CA VAL A 93 9.97 -5.78 -25.79
C VAL A 93 9.84 -6.41 -24.42
N GLU A 94 9.65 -7.73 -24.32
CA GLU A 94 9.60 -8.42 -23.04
C GLU A 94 10.90 -8.24 -22.24
N PHE A 95 12.06 -8.29 -22.91
CA PHE A 95 13.36 -8.02 -22.29
C PHE A 95 13.44 -6.61 -21.70
N ALA A 96 13.05 -5.58 -22.46
CA ALA A 96 13.09 -4.20 -22.01
C ALA A 96 12.16 -3.95 -20.81
N LEU A 97 10.95 -4.52 -20.86
CA LEU A 97 9.99 -4.43 -19.74
C LEU A 97 10.52 -5.13 -18.49
N LEU A 98 11.01 -6.37 -18.61
CA LEU A 98 11.60 -7.10 -17.49
C LEU A 98 12.83 -6.39 -16.93
N GLY A 99 13.67 -5.82 -17.80
CA GLY A 99 14.84 -5.04 -17.41
C GLY A 99 14.45 -3.81 -16.59
N PHE A 100 13.44 -3.05 -17.04
CA PHE A 100 12.93 -1.89 -16.30
C PHE A 100 12.32 -2.31 -14.95
N ILE A 101 11.50 -3.36 -14.93
CA ILE A 101 10.90 -3.89 -13.70
C ILE A 101 11.99 -4.30 -12.71
N ALA A 102 12.99 -5.08 -13.15
CA ALA A 102 14.08 -5.55 -12.31
C ALA A 102 14.92 -4.38 -11.77
N PHE A 103 15.28 -3.42 -12.62
CA PHE A 103 16.00 -2.21 -12.22
C PHE A 103 15.22 -1.42 -11.17
N TYR A 104 13.94 -1.15 -11.43
CA TYR A 104 13.12 -0.34 -10.55
C TYR A 104 12.90 -1.03 -9.20
N TRP A 105 12.57 -2.32 -9.18
CA TRP A 105 12.48 -3.11 -7.95
C TRP A 105 13.78 -3.09 -7.15
N PHE A 106 14.92 -3.27 -7.81
CA PHE A 106 16.23 -3.20 -7.17
C PHE A 106 16.46 -1.84 -6.50
N MET A 107 16.13 -0.75 -7.20
CA MET A 107 16.21 0.60 -6.64
C MET A 107 15.24 0.81 -5.48
N SER A 108 13.99 0.34 -5.59
CA SER A 108 12.98 0.47 -4.52
C SER A 108 13.36 -0.29 -3.26
N VAL A 109 13.84 -1.53 -3.37
CA VAL A 109 14.24 -2.36 -2.21
C VAL A 109 15.44 -1.76 -1.46
N ARG A 110 16.32 -1.05 -2.18
CA ARG A 110 17.47 -0.36 -1.57
C ARG A 110 17.19 1.07 -1.12
N ALA A 111 16.09 1.67 -1.55
CA ALA A 111 15.73 3.02 -1.16
C ALA A 111 15.26 3.04 0.31
N ASN A 112 15.66 4.06 1.05
CA ASN A 112 15.29 4.23 2.45
C ASN A 112 13.90 4.89 2.61
N LEU A 113 12.97 4.61 1.68
CA LEU A 113 11.65 5.25 1.58
C LEU A 113 10.53 4.20 1.53
N ASN A 114 10.21 3.64 2.70
CA ASN A 114 9.15 2.65 2.88
C ASN A 114 7.83 3.31 3.31
N ILE A 115 7.21 4.07 2.41
CA ILE A 115 5.96 4.83 2.65
C ILE A 115 4.92 4.57 1.55
N GLY A 116 4.41 3.34 1.52
CA GLY A 116 3.31 2.94 0.67
C GLY A 116 3.70 2.15 -0.58
N VAL A 117 2.85 1.20 -0.97
CA VAL A 117 2.95 0.44 -2.23
C VAL A 117 3.01 1.34 -3.47
N ARG A 118 2.51 2.58 -3.37
CA ARG A 118 2.50 3.57 -4.46
C ARG A 118 3.87 3.83 -5.08
N HIS A 119 4.94 3.63 -4.33
CA HIS A 119 6.31 3.75 -4.85
C HIS A 119 6.66 2.66 -5.86
N LEU A 120 5.90 1.56 -5.97
CA LEU A 120 6.02 0.54 -7.00
C LEU A 120 5.07 0.77 -8.19
N MET A 121 4.22 1.80 -8.19
CA MET A 121 3.27 2.01 -9.30
C MET A 121 3.90 2.05 -10.70
N PRO A 122 5.13 2.57 -10.91
CA PRO A 122 5.74 2.54 -12.24
C PRO A 122 5.92 1.13 -12.84
N VAL A 123 6.04 0.09 -12.01
CA VAL A 123 6.22 -1.29 -12.50
C VAL A 123 4.92 -2.07 -12.63
N ILE A 124 3.84 -1.66 -11.97
CA ILE A 124 2.54 -2.35 -11.99
C ILE A 124 1.98 -2.50 -13.42
N PRO A 125 1.81 -1.44 -14.23
CA PRO A 125 1.23 -1.57 -15.57
C PRO A 125 2.10 -2.43 -16.50
N LEU A 126 3.44 -2.35 -16.36
CA LEU A 126 4.37 -3.16 -17.14
C LEU A 126 4.24 -4.65 -16.79
N THR A 127 4.07 -4.94 -15.49
CA THR A 127 3.80 -6.29 -14.99
C THR A 127 2.48 -6.80 -15.55
N TYR A 128 1.43 -5.98 -15.57
CA TYR A 128 0.12 -6.33 -16.10
C TYR A 128 0.19 -6.65 -17.61
N ILE A 129 0.97 -5.89 -18.37
CA ILE A 129 1.22 -6.15 -19.82
C ILE A 129 1.90 -7.51 -20.01
N LEU A 130 2.95 -7.81 -19.25
CA LEU A 130 3.68 -9.07 -19.36
C LEU A 130 2.81 -10.28 -18.98
N VAL A 131 2.07 -10.18 -17.87
CA VAL A 131 1.14 -11.21 -17.41
C VAL A 131 0.03 -11.40 -18.43
N GLY A 132 -0.58 -10.32 -18.91
CA GLY A 132 -1.62 -10.35 -19.94
C GLY A 132 -1.15 -11.03 -21.22
N ASN A 133 0.00 -10.63 -21.77
CA ASN A 133 0.62 -11.24 -22.95
C ASN A 133 0.80 -12.76 -22.77
N GLN A 134 1.30 -13.18 -21.61
CA GLN A 134 1.57 -14.59 -21.34
C GLN A 134 0.30 -15.42 -21.14
N ILE A 135 -0.71 -14.86 -20.47
CA ILE A 135 -2.04 -15.48 -20.32
C ILE A 135 -2.74 -15.58 -21.68
N SER A 136 -2.69 -14.54 -22.53
CA SER A 136 -3.21 -14.61 -23.90
C SER A 136 -2.54 -15.71 -24.71
N LYS A 137 -1.21 -15.85 -24.62
CA LYS A 137 -0.48 -16.96 -25.26
C LYS A 137 -0.89 -18.33 -24.70
N TRP A 138 -1.23 -18.44 -23.42
CA TRP A 138 -1.67 -19.69 -22.77
C TRP A 138 -3.10 -20.10 -23.17
N LEU A 139 -3.95 -19.09 -23.39
CA LEU A 139 -5.30 -19.24 -23.91
C LEU A 139 -5.35 -19.37 -25.44
N ASN A 140 -4.23 -19.26 -26.14
CA ASN A 140 -4.22 -19.42 -27.60
C ASN A 140 -4.73 -20.82 -27.97
N ASN A 141 -5.65 -20.88 -28.94
CA ASN A 141 -6.39 -22.09 -29.35
C ASN A 141 -7.26 -22.74 -28.24
N ALA A 142 -7.48 -22.06 -27.12
CA ALA A 142 -8.44 -22.52 -26.11
C ALA A 142 -9.87 -22.40 -26.64
N LYS A 143 -10.67 -23.46 -26.52
CA LYS A 143 -12.12 -23.37 -26.76
C LYS A 143 -12.77 -22.47 -25.70
N ARG A 144 -13.88 -21.80 -26.06
CA ARG A 144 -14.62 -20.84 -25.22
C ARG A 144 -14.98 -21.36 -23.81
N PHE A 145 -15.23 -22.67 -23.69
CA PHE A 145 -15.63 -23.31 -22.43
C PHE A 145 -14.64 -24.38 -21.95
N ASN A 146 -13.36 -24.28 -22.33
CA ASN A 146 -12.36 -25.16 -21.73
C ASN A 146 -11.97 -24.65 -20.32
N PHE A 147 -11.30 -25.52 -19.56
CA PHE A 147 -10.92 -25.20 -18.18
C PHE A 147 -10.06 -23.93 -18.07
N ARG A 148 -9.18 -23.66 -19.05
CA ARG A 148 -8.26 -22.52 -19.03
C ARG A 148 -9.03 -21.21 -19.12
N THR A 149 -9.96 -21.12 -20.07
CA THR A 149 -10.81 -19.96 -20.28
C THR A 149 -11.72 -19.74 -19.06
N LEU A 150 -12.31 -20.81 -18.52
CA LEU A 150 -13.15 -20.71 -17.32
C LEU A 150 -12.37 -20.27 -16.09
N ALA A 151 -11.16 -20.81 -15.88
CA ALA A 151 -10.29 -20.44 -14.76
C ALA A 151 -9.87 -18.98 -14.84
N VAL A 152 -9.42 -18.51 -16.00
CA VAL A 152 -9.08 -17.09 -16.20
C VAL A 152 -10.32 -16.22 -16.01
N GLY A 153 -11.47 -16.60 -16.59
CA GLY A 153 -12.74 -15.88 -16.40
C GLY A 153 -13.14 -15.75 -14.93
N ALA A 154 -13.02 -16.81 -14.15
CA ALA A 154 -13.29 -16.80 -12.70
C ALA A 154 -12.34 -15.85 -11.95
N LEU A 155 -11.04 -15.85 -12.28
CA LEU A 155 -10.06 -14.93 -11.69
C LEU A 155 -10.38 -13.46 -12.02
N PHE A 156 -10.79 -13.17 -13.25
CA PHE A 156 -11.24 -11.81 -13.63
C PHE A 156 -12.50 -11.39 -12.87
N ILE A 157 -13.49 -12.29 -12.72
CA ILE A 157 -14.70 -12.02 -11.94
C ILE A 157 -14.33 -11.75 -10.48
N TRP A 158 -13.44 -12.54 -9.88
CA TRP A 158 -12.95 -12.30 -8.52
C TRP A 158 -12.24 -10.95 -8.40
N TYR A 159 -11.38 -10.59 -9.35
CA TYR A 159 -10.72 -9.27 -9.35
C TYR A 159 -11.73 -8.11 -9.40
N ILE A 160 -12.73 -8.18 -10.29
CA ILE A 160 -13.79 -7.17 -10.43
C ILE A 160 -14.62 -7.09 -9.15
N PHE A 161 -15.09 -8.24 -8.65
CA PHE A 161 -15.88 -8.29 -7.43
C PHE A 161 -15.10 -7.75 -6.23
N GLY A 162 -13.82 -8.13 -6.10
CA GLY A 162 -12.93 -7.59 -5.07
C GLY A 162 -12.81 -6.07 -5.16
N THR A 163 -12.66 -5.51 -6.36
CA THR A 163 -12.60 -4.06 -6.54
C THR A 163 -13.92 -3.39 -6.13
N LEU A 164 -15.06 -3.92 -6.59
CA LEU A 164 -16.38 -3.35 -6.29
C LEU A 164 -16.74 -3.48 -4.81
N TRP A 165 -16.40 -4.59 -4.17
CA TRP A 165 -16.62 -4.83 -2.74
C TRP A 165 -15.86 -3.85 -1.85
N ASN A 166 -14.70 -3.39 -2.33
CA ASN A 166 -13.87 -2.42 -1.64
C ASN A 166 -14.19 -0.97 -1.98
N PHE A 167 -15.15 -0.70 -2.87
CA PHE A 167 -15.62 0.66 -3.07
C PHE A 167 -16.33 1.14 -1.78
N PRO A 168 -16.06 2.36 -1.29
CA PRO A 168 -15.15 3.40 -1.81
C PRO A 168 -13.76 3.43 -1.14
N HIS A 169 -13.38 2.41 -0.39
CA HIS A 169 -12.18 2.32 0.46
C HIS A 169 -10.96 1.69 -0.23
N PHE A 170 -10.61 2.18 -1.42
CA PHE A 170 -9.53 1.61 -2.22
C PHE A 170 -8.14 1.74 -1.58
N LEU A 171 -7.88 2.85 -0.88
CA LEU A 171 -6.56 3.07 -0.28
C LEU A 171 -6.26 2.04 0.81
N SER A 172 -7.23 1.75 1.66
CA SER A 172 -7.14 0.77 2.73
C SER A 172 -7.34 -0.68 2.26
N TYR A 173 -7.42 -0.93 0.94
CA TYR A 173 -7.48 -2.29 0.43
C TYR A 173 -6.20 -3.05 0.80
N PHE A 174 -6.39 -4.21 1.42
CA PHE A 174 -5.42 -5.28 1.52
C PHE A 174 -6.13 -6.55 1.08
N ASN A 175 -5.39 -7.48 0.47
CA ASN A 175 -5.96 -8.74 0.03
C ASN A 175 -6.23 -9.69 1.21
N GLU A 176 -6.80 -10.84 0.88
CA GLU A 176 -7.32 -11.79 1.85
C GLU A 176 -6.23 -12.40 2.75
N LEU A 177 -4.96 -12.45 2.30
CA LEU A 177 -3.84 -12.93 3.13
C LEU A 177 -3.57 -12.01 4.33
N ALA A 178 -3.84 -10.72 4.19
CA ALA A 178 -3.71 -9.73 5.26
C ALA A 178 -5.02 -9.52 6.03
N GLY A 179 -6.03 -10.38 5.83
CA GLY A 179 -7.34 -10.27 6.49
C GLY A 179 -8.24 -9.21 5.87
N GLY A 180 -7.99 -8.84 4.60
CA GLY A 180 -8.77 -7.81 3.91
C GLY A 180 -8.54 -6.41 4.46
N PRO A 181 -9.41 -5.44 4.10
CA PRO A 181 -9.30 -4.05 4.56
C PRO A 181 -9.28 -3.90 6.09
N TYR A 182 -9.95 -4.79 6.81
CA TYR A 182 -10.02 -4.75 8.27
C TYR A 182 -8.76 -5.28 8.97
N GLY A 183 -7.88 -5.99 8.26
CA GLY A 183 -6.65 -6.57 8.81
C GLY A 183 -5.37 -5.81 8.45
N GLY A 184 -5.40 -4.99 7.39
CA GLY A 184 -4.23 -4.32 6.83
C GLY A 184 -3.38 -3.51 7.81
N TRP A 185 -4.03 -2.80 8.74
CA TRP A 185 -3.37 -1.99 9.76
C TRP A 185 -2.40 -2.77 10.66
N ARG A 186 -2.54 -4.10 10.74
CA ARG A 186 -1.64 -4.98 11.50
C ARG A 186 -0.27 -5.13 10.84
N TYR A 187 -0.22 -4.97 9.52
CA TYR A 187 0.97 -5.19 8.70
C TYR A 187 1.66 -3.88 8.32
N ALA A 188 0.88 -2.87 7.96
CA ALA A 188 1.38 -1.56 7.58
C ALA A 188 0.32 -0.49 7.77
N THR A 189 0.76 0.70 8.17
CA THR A 189 -0.09 1.89 8.23
C THR A 189 0.44 2.94 7.26
N ASP A 190 0.43 4.24 7.59
CA ASP A 190 0.78 5.33 6.68
C ASP A 190 -0.08 5.33 5.40
N SER A 191 0.45 5.85 4.30
CA SER A 191 -0.10 5.72 2.94
C SER A 191 -0.47 4.32 2.47
N ASN A 192 -0.08 3.22 3.13
CA ASN A 192 -0.69 1.93 2.81
C ASN A 192 -2.14 1.82 3.28
N LEU A 193 -2.59 2.66 4.21
CA LEU A 193 -3.89 2.55 4.84
C LEU A 193 -4.65 3.89 4.87
N ASP A 194 -3.94 4.96 5.19
CA ASP A 194 -4.49 6.26 5.52
C ASP A 194 -3.64 7.38 4.91
N TRP A 195 -4.29 8.31 4.21
CA TRP A 195 -3.72 9.60 3.81
C TRP A 195 -4.64 10.75 4.21
N GLY A 196 -5.59 10.49 5.10
CA GLY A 196 -6.58 11.41 5.61
C GLY A 196 -7.99 11.24 5.03
N GLN A 197 -8.21 10.27 4.15
CA GLN A 197 -9.43 10.14 3.34
C GLN A 197 -10.71 9.95 4.17
N ASP A 198 -10.60 9.43 5.38
CA ASP A 198 -11.76 9.05 6.20
C ASP A 198 -12.20 10.12 7.20
N LEU A 199 -11.57 11.31 7.20
CA LEU A 199 -11.96 12.40 8.10
C LEU A 199 -13.42 12.85 7.92
N LYS A 200 -13.88 12.93 6.67
CA LYS A 200 -15.29 13.26 6.40
C LYS A 200 -16.22 12.17 6.95
N ARG A 201 -15.85 10.89 6.79
CA ARG A 201 -16.64 9.76 7.31
C ARG A 201 -16.67 9.74 8.83
N LEU A 202 -15.62 10.21 9.49
CA LEU A 202 -15.61 10.39 10.94
C LEU A 202 -16.64 11.45 11.35
N ALA A 203 -16.73 12.56 10.61
CA ALA A 203 -17.75 13.56 10.85
C ALA A 203 -19.17 13.03 10.61
N ASP A 204 -19.39 12.26 9.54
CA ASP A 204 -20.67 11.60 9.28
C ASP A 204 -21.07 10.67 10.45
N PHE A 205 -20.12 9.89 10.99
CA PHE A 205 -20.34 9.04 12.17
C PHE A 205 -20.69 9.84 13.42
N VAL A 206 -19.98 10.94 13.68
CA VAL A 206 -20.22 11.84 14.83
C VAL A 206 -21.61 12.46 14.77
N GLU A 207 -22.08 12.80 13.57
CA GLU A 207 -23.43 13.31 13.36
C GLU A 207 -24.49 12.23 13.54
N GLU A 208 -24.33 11.07 12.90
CA GLU A 208 -25.27 9.93 12.98
C GLU A 208 -25.47 9.46 14.43
N LYS A 209 -24.38 9.38 15.20
CA LYS A 209 -24.40 8.95 16.61
C LYS A 209 -24.72 10.09 17.59
N GLN A 210 -25.00 11.30 17.09
CA GLN A 210 -25.31 12.47 17.90
C GLN A 210 -24.26 12.72 19.01
N ILE A 211 -22.98 12.52 18.67
CA ILE A 211 -21.87 12.66 19.61
C ILE A 211 -21.68 14.15 19.92
N PRO A 212 -21.75 14.58 21.20
CA PRO A 212 -21.69 15.99 21.57
C PRO A 212 -20.27 16.57 21.47
N SER A 213 -19.25 15.78 21.83
CA SER A 213 -17.85 16.12 21.60
C SER A 213 -16.99 14.85 21.44
N ILE A 214 -15.87 14.98 20.76
CA ILE A 214 -14.94 13.88 20.47
C ILE A 214 -13.50 14.38 20.45
N ALA A 215 -12.65 13.73 21.23
CA ALA A 215 -11.21 13.91 21.19
C ALA A 215 -10.63 13.21 19.95
N VAL A 216 -9.88 13.91 19.10
CA VAL A 216 -9.36 13.34 17.85
C VAL A 216 -7.85 13.58 17.71
N ASP A 217 -7.12 12.49 17.48
CA ASP A 217 -5.73 12.49 17.01
C ASP A 217 -5.65 11.90 15.59
N TYR A 218 -5.37 12.74 14.59
CA TYR A 218 -5.63 12.46 13.18
C TYR A 218 -4.37 12.64 12.32
N PHE A 219 -4.06 11.63 11.51
CA PHE A 219 -2.84 11.55 10.70
C PHE A 219 -2.84 12.42 9.44
N GLY A 220 -4.01 12.61 8.82
CA GLY A 220 -4.09 13.23 7.50
C GLY A 220 -3.85 14.74 7.49
N GLY A 221 -3.77 15.31 6.28
CA GLY A 221 -3.56 16.75 6.08
C GLY A 221 -4.83 17.61 6.12
N GLY A 222 -6.02 17.01 6.26
CA GLY A 222 -7.29 17.73 6.37
C GLY A 222 -7.46 18.41 7.74
N SER A 223 -8.36 19.39 7.85
CA SER A 223 -8.66 20.07 9.12
C SER A 223 -9.82 19.38 9.84
N PRO A 224 -9.61 18.72 11.01
CA PRO A 224 -10.72 18.13 11.76
C PRO A 224 -11.73 19.18 12.22
N ARG A 225 -11.26 20.37 12.61
CA ARG A 225 -12.11 21.50 13.00
C ARG A 225 -13.10 21.91 11.89
N TYR A 226 -12.69 21.83 10.62
CA TYR A 226 -13.57 22.17 9.50
C TYR A 226 -14.76 21.20 9.39
N TYR A 227 -14.54 19.89 9.59
CA TYR A 227 -15.56 18.87 9.43
C TYR A 227 -16.40 18.62 10.68
N LEU A 228 -15.81 18.75 11.87
CA LEU A 228 -16.43 18.42 13.15
C LEU A 228 -16.91 19.66 13.94
N GLY A 229 -16.49 20.86 13.54
CA GLY A 229 -16.90 22.11 14.17
C GLY A 229 -16.56 22.17 15.66
N ASP A 230 -17.53 22.56 16.48
CA ASP A 230 -17.39 22.68 17.94
C ASP A 230 -17.34 21.34 18.67
N LYS A 231 -17.68 20.23 18.00
CA LYS A 231 -17.60 18.87 18.58
C LYS A 231 -16.15 18.38 18.63
N TYR A 232 -15.23 18.97 17.87
CA TYR A 232 -13.84 18.53 17.81
C TYR A 232 -12.99 19.05 18.97
N GLU A 233 -12.36 18.11 19.66
CA GLU A 233 -11.33 18.39 20.64
C GLU A 233 -9.97 17.86 20.12
N PRO A 234 -8.95 18.70 19.89
CA PRO A 234 -7.63 18.24 19.45
C PRO A 234 -6.98 17.40 20.55
N TRP A 235 -6.50 16.19 20.21
CA TRP A 235 -5.91 15.27 21.18
C TRP A 235 -4.55 14.74 20.74
N TRP A 236 -3.76 14.30 21.73
CA TRP A 236 -2.50 13.55 21.55
C TRP A 236 -2.19 12.78 22.84
N SER A 237 -1.33 11.76 22.78
CA SER A 237 -1.09 10.83 23.89
C SER A 237 -0.69 11.52 25.20
N ALA A 238 0.17 12.55 25.15
CA ALA A 238 0.65 13.27 26.33
C ALA A 238 -0.44 14.10 27.06
N LYS A 239 -1.63 14.31 26.48
CA LYS A 239 -2.79 14.85 27.21
C LYS A 239 -3.41 13.85 28.20
N GLY A 240 -2.97 12.60 28.15
CA GLY A 240 -3.55 11.51 28.93
C GLY A 240 -4.85 11.00 28.34
N LYS A 241 -5.59 10.24 29.15
CA LYS A 241 -6.83 9.58 28.77
C LYS A 241 -7.98 10.60 28.67
N PRO A 242 -8.60 10.81 27.48
CA PRO A 242 -9.80 11.63 27.38
C PRO A 242 -11.00 10.91 28.00
N ARG A 243 -12.04 11.67 28.37
CA ARG A 243 -13.33 11.13 28.81
C ARG A 243 -14.29 11.05 27.61
N GLY A 244 -15.07 9.97 27.52
CA GLY A 244 -16.07 9.81 26.46
C GLY A 244 -15.46 9.39 25.12
N TRP A 245 -15.86 10.07 24.04
CA TRP A 245 -15.51 9.66 22.68
C TRP A 245 -14.08 10.06 22.31
N PHE A 246 -13.33 9.09 21.77
CA PHE A 246 -11.96 9.29 21.30
C PHE A 246 -11.77 8.63 19.93
N ALA A 247 -11.21 9.36 18.97
CA ALA A 247 -10.83 8.86 17.67
C ALA A 247 -9.32 9.01 17.43
N ILE A 248 -8.69 7.96 16.91
CA ILE A 248 -7.27 7.97 16.58
C ILE A 248 -7.02 7.30 15.23
N SER A 249 -6.23 7.94 14.35
CA SER A 249 -5.74 7.31 13.13
C SER A 249 -4.90 6.07 13.46
N ALA A 250 -5.16 4.98 12.75
CA ALA A 250 -4.43 3.72 12.86
C ALA A 250 -2.91 3.94 12.75
N THR A 251 -2.47 4.86 11.90
CA THR A 251 -1.06 5.23 11.74
C THR A 251 -0.42 5.68 13.06
N PHE A 252 -1.06 6.58 13.80
CA PHE A 252 -0.54 7.04 15.08
C PHE A 252 -0.61 5.95 16.14
N ARG A 253 -1.72 5.20 16.21
CA ARG A 253 -1.86 4.10 17.16
C ARG A 253 -0.78 3.03 16.96
N GLN A 254 -0.57 2.58 15.71
CA GLN A 254 0.43 1.55 15.42
C GLN A 254 1.86 2.06 15.58
N SER A 255 2.13 3.30 15.21
CA SER A 255 3.46 3.91 15.45
C SER A 255 3.78 4.04 16.94
N ALA A 256 2.76 4.25 17.79
CA ALA A 256 2.92 4.30 19.23
C ALA A 256 3.06 2.91 19.89
N TRP A 257 2.50 1.88 19.27
CA TRP A 257 2.43 0.53 19.84
C TRP A 257 3.48 -0.43 19.32
N GLY A 258 4.01 -0.20 18.12
CA GLY A 258 5.02 -1.06 17.52
C GLY A 258 6.38 -0.95 18.21
N GLU A 259 7.18 -2.00 18.05
CA GLU A 259 8.50 -2.13 18.66
C GLU A 259 9.51 -1.21 17.95
N PRO A 260 10.11 -0.22 18.63
CA PRO A 260 11.07 0.67 18.00
C PRO A 260 12.38 -0.08 17.69
N ILE A 261 12.81 -0.04 16.43
CA ILE A 261 14.12 -0.57 16.03
C ILE A 261 15.21 0.45 16.35
N LYS A 262 16.36 -0.05 16.84
CA LYS A 262 17.64 0.63 17.12
C LYS A 262 17.65 2.16 16.94
N ASN A 263 17.87 2.87 18.06
CA ASN A 263 18.07 4.33 18.15
C ASN A 263 16.84 5.21 17.85
N LEU A 264 15.66 4.63 17.63
CA LEU A 264 14.43 5.41 17.60
C LEU A 264 14.02 5.76 19.04
N ALA A 265 14.26 7.00 19.45
CA ALA A 265 13.83 7.49 20.75
C ALA A 265 12.31 7.64 20.76
N THR A 266 11.62 6.77 21.49
CA THR A 266 10.19 6.91 21.78
C THR A 266 10.03 7.53 23.16
N LYS A 267 9.32 8.66 23.23
CA LYS A 267 8.99 9.27 24.51
C LYS A 267 7.90 8.42 25.20
N PRO A 268 8.03 8.09 26.49
CA PRO A 268 7.01 7.31 27.21
C PRO A 268 5.61 7.92 27.11
N GLU A 269 5.50 9.23 27.04
CA GLU A 269 4.23 9.96 26.90
C GLU A 269 3.54 9.80 25.54
N ASP A 270 4.21 9.27 24.51
CA ASP A 270 3.69 9.13 23.15
C ASP A 270 3.09 7.74 22.85
N ASN A 271 3.05 6.83 23.85
CA ASN A 271 2.79 5.41 23.63
C ASN A 271 1.31 4.97 23.69
N TYR A 272 0.37 5.88 24.00
CA TYR A 272 -1.05 5.55 24.18
C TYR A 272 -1.30 4.32 25.09
N SER A 273 -0.48 4.11 26.12
CA SER A 273 -0.55 2.93 27.01
C SER A 273 -1.92 2.76 27.67
N TRP A 274 -2.55 3.88 28.04
CA TRP A 274 -3.91 3.92 28.61
C TRP A 274 -5.00 3.42 27.65
N LEU A 275 -4.73 3.38 26.33
CA LEU A 275 -5.66 2.91 25.32
C LEU A 275 -5.61 1.39 25.13
N ARG A 276 -4.48 0.73 25.41
CA ARG A 276 -4.25 -0.72 25.19
C ARG A 276 -5.32 -1.66 25.77
N PRO A 277 -5.89 -1.43 26.97
CA PRO A 277 -6.91 -2.32 27.52
C PRO A 277 -8.31 -2.10 26.93
N HIS A 278 -8.49 -1.14 26.01
CA HIS A 278 -9.77 -0.81 25.41
C HIS A 278 -9.82 -1.27 23.95
N GLU A 279 -10.95 -1.81 23.53
CA GLU A 279 -11.22 -2.14 22.13
C GLU A 279 -11.98 -1.00 21.44
N PRO A 280 -11.74 -0.75 20.14
CA PRO A 280 -12.50 0.25 19.40
C PRO A 280 -13.96 -0.19 19.25
N VAL A 281 -14.88 0.73 19.51
CA VAL A 281 -16.33 0.52 19.30
C VAL A 281 -16.72 0.66 17.83
N ALA A 282 -15.90 1.35 17.03
CA ALA A 282 -16.06 1.46 15.58
C ALA A 282 -14.70 1.65 14.90
N THR A 283 -14.62 1.26 13.63
CA THR A 283 -13.48 1.59 12.75
C THR A 283 -14.02 2.30 11.51
N ILE A 284 -13.68 3.57 11.36
CA ILE A 284 -14.15 4.41 10.26
C ILE A 284 -13.21 4.24 9.07
N GLY A 285 -13.76 3.78 7.95
CA GLY A 285 -13.05 3.58 6.69
C GLY A 285 -11.79 2.71 6.78
N HIS A 286 -11.75 1.83 7.78
CA HIS A 286 -10.60 0.95 8.09
C HIS A 286 -9.32 1.66 8.57
N SER A 287 -9.35 3.00 8.73
CA SER A 287 -8.17 3.81 9.02
C SER A 287 -8.25 4.59 10.34
N ILE A 288 -9.44 4.87 10.88
CA ILE A 288 -9.62 5.61 12.13
C ILE A 288 -10.35 4.73 13.13
N PHE A 289 -9.76 4.53 14.31
CA PHE A 289 -10.36 3.78 15.39
C PHE A 289 -11.10 4.71 16.35
N VAL A 290 -12.35 4.39 16.67
CA VAL A 290 -13.18 5.15 17.59
C VAL A 290 -13.41 4.32 18.85
N TYR A 291 -13.29 4.96 20.00
CA TYR A 291 -13.41 4.41 21.34
C TYR A 291 -14.43 5.21 22.14
N TYR A 292 -15.06 4.55 23.11
CA TYR A 292 -15.82 5.21 24.17
C TYR A 292 -15.16 4.86 25.50
N LEU A 293 -14.56 5.85 26.15
CA LEU A 293 -13.72 5.69 27.33
C LEU A 293 -14.43 6.17 28.59
N PRO A 294 -14.28 5.46 29.73
CA PRO A 294 -14.81 5.90 31.01
C PRO A 294 -14.01 7.07 31.60
#